data_AF-N1W9E8-F1
#
_entry.id   AF-N1W9E8-F1
#
_cell.length_a   1.000
_cell.length_b   1.000
_cell.length_c   1.000
_cell.angle_alpha   90.00
_cell.angle_beta   90.00
_cell.angle_gamma   90.00
#
_symmetry.space_group_name_H-M   'P 1'
#
loop_
_entity.id
_entity.type
_entity.pdbx_description
1 polymer ?
#
loop_
_entity_poly.entity_id
_entity_poly.type
_entity_poly.pdbx_seq_one_letter_code
_entity_poly.pdbx_strand_id
1 'polypeptide(L)'
;MTKEFKQILKEFSIHNVRTSVNHPQSNGKLERFHGTIKTELIREIPMYSLEQIREEVGKWIEEYNSLRLHSAIGYVTPMDVFYGRKEKILAERKEKLLEAKLKRKQYSVKANIRLVA
;
A
#
# COMPACT_ATOMS: atom_id res chain seq x y z
N MET A 1 -29.28 10.92 2.77
CA MET A 1 -28.90 9.72 3.56
C MET A 1 -30.17 9.10 4.10
N THR A 2 -30.44 7.84 3.75
CA THR A 2 -31.68 7.15 4.10
C THR A 2 -31.79 6.89 5.60
N LYS A 3 -33.01 6.69 6.10
CA LYS A 3 -33.27 6.37 7.50
C LYS A 3 -32.66 5.02 7.88
N GLU A 4 -32.80 4.03 6.99
CA GLU A 4 -32.25 2.68 7.15
C GLU A 4 -30.73 2.70 7.35
N PHE A 5 -30.00 3.45 6.51
CA PHE A 5 -28.54 3.54 6.63
C PHE A 5 -28.10 4.16 7.96
N LYS A 6 -28.81 5.17 8.47
CA LYS A 6 -28.53 5.74 9.81
C LYS A 6 -28.73 4.72 10.92
N GLN A 7 -29.73 3.84 10.78
CA GLN A 7 -30.05 2.83 11.77
C GLN A 7 -28.96 1.76 11.85
N ILE A 8 -28.48 1.30 10.68
CA ILE A 8 -27.33 0.37 10.59
C ILE A 8 -26.09 0.98 11.26
N LEU A 9 -25.74 2.23 10.95
CA LEU A 9 -24.58 2.88 11.56
C LEU A 9 -24.69 2.94 13.09
N LYS A 10 -25.90 3.21 13.61
CA LYS A 10 -26.16 3.24 15.05
C LYS A 10 -26.01 1.84 15.67
N GLU A 11 -26.53 0.81 15.02
CA GLU A 11 -26.43 -0.59 15.46
C GLU A 11 -24.96 -1.02 15.60
N PHE A 12 -24.12 -0.71 14.62
CA PHE A 12 -22.70 -1.03 14.65
C PHE A 12 -21.83 -0.01 15.42
N SER A 13 -22.44 0.96 16.11
CA SER A 13 -21.72 2.04 16.81
C SER A 13 -20.72 2.82 15.92
N ILE A 14 -21.03 2.94 14.64
CA ILE A 14 -20.21 3.64 13.64
C ILE A 14 -20.61 5.12 13.58
N HIS A 15 -19.63 5.99 13.75
CA HIS A 15 -19.82 7.43 13.61
C HIS A 15 -19.68 7.85 12.15
N ASN A 16 -20.68 8.56 11.61
CA ASN A 16 -20.60 9.09 10.25
C ASN A 16 -19.89 10.44 10.24
N VAL A 17 -18.68 10.47 9.70
CA VAL A 17 -17.91 11.71 9.48
C VAL A 17 -18.03 12.11 8.02
N ARG A 18 -18.41 13.37 7.77
CA ARG A 18 -18.52 13.94 6.43
C ARG A 18 -17.41 14.93 6.17
N THR A 19 -16.93 14.97 4.93
CA THR A 19 -16.06 16.03 4.46
C THR A 19 -16.85 17.33 4.31
N SER A 20 -16.20 18.46 4.55
CA SER A 20 -16.80 19.78 4.30
C SER A 20 -17.19 19.95 2.84
N VAL A 21 -18.22 20.77 2.59
CA VAL A 21 -18.65 21.14 1.24
C VAL A 21 -17.48 21.85 0.54
N ASN A 22 -17.28 21.55 -0.74
CA ASN A 22 -16.21 22.12 -1.58
C ASN A 22 -14.78 21.90 -1.04
N HIS A 23 -14.55 20.79 -0.34
CA HIS A 23 -13.23 20.44 0.21
C HIS A 23 -12.70 19.12 -0.37
N PRO A 24 -12.30 19.08 -1.65
CA PRO A 24 -11.88 17.85 -2.33
C PRO A 24 -10.60 17.25 -1.73
N GLN A 25 -9.72 18.05 -1.11
CA GLN A 25 -8.48 17.55 -0.53
C GLN A 25 -8.71 16.49 0.56
N SER A 26 -9.85 16.55 1.26
CA SER A 26 -10.22 15.55 2.28
C SER A 26 -10.47 14.16 1.67
N ASN A 27 -10.85 14.07 0.40
CA ASN A 27 -11.10 12.81 -0.31
C ASN A 27 -9.91 12.33 -1.15
N GLY A 28 -8.80 13.07 -1.18
CA GLY A 28 -7.69 12.81 -2.09
C GLY A 28 -7.10 11.39 -2.01
N LYS A 29 -7.12 10.76 -0.84
CA LYS A 29 -6.67 9.36 -0.69
C LYS A 29 -7.56 8.40 -1.49
N LEU A 30 -8.88 8.55 -1.37
CA LEU A 30 -9.86 7.72 -2.08
C LEU A 30 -9.87 8.03 -3.58
N GLU A 31 -9.77 9.30 -3.94
CA GLU A 31 -9.68 9.73 -5.36
C GLU A 31 -8.44 9.15 -6.03
N ARG A 32 -7.28 9.14 -5.35
CA ARG A 32 -6.06 8.53 -5.87
C ARG A 32 -6.20 7.02 -6.03
N PHE A 33 -6.83 6.34 -5.07
CA PHE A 33 -7.15 4.92 -5.19
C PHE A 33 -8.02 4.64 -6.42
N HIS A 34 -9.13 5.38 -6.59
CA HIS A 34 -10.01 5.26 -7.75
C HIS A 34 -9.31 5.56 -9.08
N GLY A 35 -8.44 6.57 -9.11
CA GLY A 35 -7.64 6.88 -10.29
C GLY A 35 -6.70 5.73 -10.68
N THR A 36 -6.12 5.08 -9.69
CA THR A 36 -5.19 3.95 -9.86
C THR A 36 -5.91 2.75 -10.49
N ILE A 37 -6.98 2.23 -9.86
CA ILE A 37 -7.72 1.08 -10.39
C ILE A 37 -8.32 1.36 -11.78
N LYS A 38 -8.79 2.60 -12.02
CA LYS A 38 -9.33 2.96 -13.32
C LYS A 38 -8.27 2.91 -14.42
N THR A 39 -7.05 3.34 -14.11
CA THR A 39 -5.96 3.43 -15.08
C THR A 39 -5.29 2.08 -15.29
N GLU A 40 -5.20 1.24 -14.27
CA GLU A 40 -4.45 -0.02 -14.35
C GLU A 40 -5.33 -1.23 -14.73
N LEU A 41 -6.63 -1.19 -14.42
CA LEU A 41 -7.53 -2.31 -14.65
C LEU A 41 -8.70 -1.92 -15.57
N ILE A 42 -9.55 -1.00 -15.12
CA ILE A 42 -10.87 -0.78 -15.74
C ILE A 42 -10.77 -0.28 -17.18
N ARG A 43 -9.76 0.53 -17.51
CA ARG A 43 -9.56 1.06 -18.87
C ARG A 43 -8.74 0.14 -19.76
N GLU A 44 -7.97 -0.77 -19.18
CA GLU A 44 -7.01 -1.62 -19.90
C GLU A 44 -7.62 -2.97 -20.29
N ILE A 45 -8.47 -3.54 -19.42
CA ILE A 45 -9.03 -4.87 -19.63
C ILE A 45 -10.49 -4.76 -20.10
N PRO A 46 -10.81 -5.19 -21.33
CA PRO A 46 -12.20 -5.29 -21.74
C PRO A 46 -12.90 -6.39 -20.95
N MET A 47 -14.01 -6.05 -20.31
CA MET A 47 -14.80 -6.99 -19.50
C MET A 47 -16.23 -7.02 -20.02
N TYR A 48 -16.77 -8.21 -20.19
CA TYR A 48 -18.06 -8.43 -20.89
C TYR A 48 -19.17 -8.93 -19.97
N SER A 49 -18.88 -9.16 -18.68
CA SER A 49 -19.86 -9.55 -17.68
C SER A 49 -19.56 -8.94 -16.30
N LEU A 50 -20.59 -8.80 -15.48
CA LEU A 50 -20.44 -8.35 -14.08
C LEU A 50 -19.63 -9.34 -13.24
N GLU A 51 -19.71 -10.63 -13.55
CA GLU A 51 -18.96 -11.67 -12.87
C GLU A 51 -17.46 -11.51 -13.12
N GLN A 52 -17.07 -11.33 -14.39
CA GLN A 52 -15.68 -11.05 -14.77
C GLN A 52 -15.17 -9.77 -14.09
N ILE A 53 -15.99 -8.71 -14.07
CA ILE A 53 -15.61 -7.45 -13.38
C ILE A 53 -15.33 -7.70 -11.90
N ARG A 54 -16.17 -8.48 -11.21
CA ARG A 54 -15.97 -8.78 -9.78
C ARG A 54 -14.70 -9.58 -9.54
N GLU A 55 -14.42 -10.56 -10.38
CA GLU A 55 -13.22 -11.38 -10.27
C GLU A 55 -11.96 -10.54 -10.46
N GLU A 56 -11.89 -9.78 -11.56
CA GLU A 56 -10.71 -8.98 -11.90
C GLU A 56 -10.48 -7.83 -10.92
N VAL A 57 -11.54 -7.16 -10.46
CA VAL A 57 -11.44 -6.16 -9.39
C VAL A 57 -10.98 -6.79 -8.08
N GLY A 58 -11.47 -8.00 -7.76
CA GLY A 58 -11.06 -8.74 -6.58
C GLY A 58 -9.56 -9.04 -6.58
N LYS A 59 -9.05 -9.61 -7.68
CA LYS A 59 -7.62 -9.87 -7.88
C LYS A 59 -6.80 -8.60 -7.75
N TRP A 60 -7.21 -7.52 -8.43
CA TRP A 60 -6.49 -6.25 -8.37
C TRP A 60 -6.45 -5.66 -6.95
N ILE A 61 -7.54 -5.77 -6.18
CA ILE A 61 -7.58 -5.31 -4.77
C ILE A 61 -6.65 -6.14 -3.90
N GLU A 62 -6.61 -7.46 -4.10
CA GLU A 62 -5.70 -8.35 -3.37
C GLU A 62 -4.24 -7.97 -3.64
N GLU A 63 -3.86 -7.80 -4.91
CA GLU A 63 -2.51 -7.39 -5.30
C GLU A 63 -2.16 -6.00 -4.77
N TYR A 64 -3.09 -5.03 -4.87
CA TYR A 64 -2.90 -3.68 -4.35
C TYR A 64 -2.63 -3.67 -2.85
N ASN A 65 -3.35 -4.50 -2.08
CA ASN A 65 -3.20 -4.52 -0.63
C ASN A 65 -2.03 -5.38 -0.15
N SER A 66 -1.73 -6.50 -0.81
CA SER A 66 -0.81 -7.53 -0.30
C SER A 66 0.57 -7.52 -0.97
N LEU A 67 0.70 -7.00 -2.19
CA LEU A 67 1.95 -7.06 -2.96
C LEU A 67 2.52 -5.67 -3.27
N ARG A 68 1.66 -4.69 -3.57
CA ARG A 68 2.10 -3.36 -4.00
C ARG A 68 2.85 -2.63 -2.88
N LEU A 69 4.05 -2.13 -3.17
CA LEU A 69 4.80 -1.27 -2.27
C LEU A 69 4.46 0.20 -2.50
N HIS A 70 4.13 0.92 -1.43
CA HIS A 70 3.74 2.33 -1.51
C HIS A 70 4.79 3.24 -0.90
N SER A 71 5.34 4.15 -1.70
CA SER A 71 6.37 5.10 -1.26
C SER A 71 5.94 5.96 -0.06
N ALA A 72 4.69 6.41 -0.05
CA ALA A 72 4.12 7.22 1.04
C ALA A 72 4.10 6.53 2.41
N ILE A 73 4.20 5.19 2.45
CA ILE A 73 4.25 4.40 3.69
C ILE A 73 5.58 3.65 3.84
N GLY A 74 6.65 4.13 3.20
CA GLY A 74 8.00 3.57 3.35
C GLY A 74 8.22 2.30 2.53
N TYR A 75 7.54 2.17 1.38
CA TYR A 75 7.55 0.98 0.53
C TYR A 75 7.15 -0.28 1.31
N VAL A 76 6.09 -0.16 2.11
CA VAL A 76 5.42 -1.26 2.79
C VAL A 76 4.06 -1.47 2.12
N THR A 77 3.52 -2.68 2.19
CA THR A 77 2.21 -2.99 1.61
C THR A 77 1.09 -2.39 2.47
N PRO A 78 -0.06 -1.99 1.91
CA PRO A 78 -1.18 -1.48 2.70
C PRO A 78 -1.64 -2.48 3.76
N MET A 79 -1.65 -3.78 3.44
CA MET A 79 -2.05 -4.83 4.37
C MET A 79 -1.07 -4.97 5.54
N ASP A 80 0.24 -4.90 5.30
CA ASP A 80 1.23 -4.90 6.39
C ASP A 80 1.09 -3.70 7.31
N VAL A 81 0.79 -2.52 6.77
CA VAL A 81 0.52 -1.32 7.57
C VAL A 81 -0.74 -1.50 8.40
N PHE A 82 -1.81 -2.04 7.80
CA PHE A 82 -3.07 -2.32 8.50
C PHE A 82 -2.88 -3.25 9.70
N TYR A 83 -2.07 -4.30 9.54
CA TYR A 83 -1.73 -5.23 10.63
C TYR A 83 -0.61 -4.74 11.57
N GLY A 84 -0.16 -3.48 11.47
CA GLY A 84 0.85 -2.91 12.36
C GLY A 84 2.25 -3.52 12.21
N ARG A 85 2.56 -4.12 11.05
CA ARG A 85 3.86 -4.77 10.79
C ARG A 85 4.92 -3.82 10.24
N LYS A 86 4.54 -2.58 9.94
CA LYS A 86 5.36 -1.59 9.25
C LYS A 86 6.71 -1.36 9.94
N GLU A 87 6.69 -1.05 11.23
CA GLU A 87 7.87 -0.66 12.01
C GLU A 87 8.87 -1.82 12.05
N LYS A 88 8.38 -3.05 12.25
CA LYS A 88 9.19 -4.27 12.23
C LYS A 88 9.85 -4.48 10.86
N ILE A 89 9.09 -4.38 9.77
CA ILE A 89 9.62 -4.52 8.41
C ILE A 89 10.71 -3.49 8.13
N LEU A 90 10.52 -2.24 8.55
CA LEU A 90 11.50 -1.18 8.35
C LEU A 90 12.77 -1.38 9.18
N ALA A 91 12.64 -1.89 10.41
CA ALA A 91 13.79 -2.23 11.25
C ALA A 91 14.64 -3.34 10.62
N GLU A 92 14.02 -4.44 10.19
CA GLU A 92 14.70 -5.56 9.51
C GLU A 92 15.43 -5.10 8.24
N ARG A 93 14.80 -4.20 7.45
CA ARG A 93 15.45 -3.61 6.25
C ARG A 93 16.67 -2.78 6.61
N LYS A 94 16.59 -2.00 7.70
CA LYS A 94 17.71 -1.16 8.16
C LYS A 94 18.90 -2.02 8.60
N GLU A 95 18.65 -3.13 9.29
CA GLU A 95 19.68 -4.09 9.70
C GLU A 95 20.38 -4.70 8.48
N LYS A 96 19.60 -5.23 7.52
CA LYS A 96 20.16 -5.77 6.25
C LYS A 96 21.02 -4.75 5.51
N LEU A 97 20.61 -3.49 5.47
CA LEU A 97 21.40 -2.41 4.87
C LEU A 97 22.71 -2.16 5.62
N LEU A 98 22.69 -2.19 6.95
CA LEU A 98 23.89 -2.02 7.77
C LEU A 98 24.87 -3.17 7.56
N GLU A 99 24.39 -4.41 7.57
CA GLU A 99 25.20 -5.60 7.30
C GLU A 99 25.86 -5.53 5.91
N ALA A 100 25.10 -5.15 4.89
CA ALA A 100 25.63 -4.98 3.54
C ALA A 100 26.73 -3.90 3.48
N LYS A 101 26.58 -2.79 4.22
CA LYS A 101 27.63 -1.77 4.33
C LYS A 101 28.90 -2.31 4.99
N LEU A 102 28.77 -3.07 6.07
CA LEU A 102 29.91 -3.68 6.77
C LEU A 102 30.65 -4.68 5.89
N LYS A 103 29.92 -5.56 5.18
CA LYS A 103 30.50 -6.51 4.22
C LYS A 103 31.28 -5.79 3.12
N ARG A 104 30.73 -4.74 2.52
CA ARG A 104 31.43 -3.94 1.49
C ARG A 104 32.73 -3.34 2.01
N LYS A 105 32.75 -2.81 3.24
CA LYS A 105 33.97 -2.28 3.88
C LYS A 105 35.02 -3.38 4.06
N GLN A 106 34.62 -4.56 4.55
CA GLN A 106 35.53 -5.70 4.71
C GLN A 106 36.12 -6.17 3.38
N TYR A 107 35.31 -6.27 2.31
CA TYR A 107 35.80 -6.60 0.98
C TYR A 107 36.83 -5.58 0.47
N SER A 108 36.55 -4.28 0.62
CA SER A 108 37.49 -3.23 0.23
C SER A 108 38.82 -3.31 1.00
N VAL A 109 38.78 -3.54 2.31
CA VAL A 109 39.99 -3.73 3.12
C VAL A 109 40.76 -4.97 2.68
N LYS A 110 40.10 -6.12 2.49
CA LYS A 110 40.74 -7.35 2.00
C LYS A 110 41.37 -7.18 0.62
N ALA A 111 40.68 -6.51 -0.30
CA ALA A 111 41.19 -6.24 -1.64
C ALA A 111 42.44 -5.36 -1.61
N ASN A 112 42.45 -4.32 -0.76
CA ASN A 112 43.62 -3.47 -0.58
C ASN A 112 44.82 -4.22 0.04
N ILE A 113 44.60 -5.06 1.07
CA ILE A 113 45.68 -5.88 1.64
C ILE A 113 46.29 -6.81 0.58
N ARG A 114 45.45 -7.36 -0.31
CA ARG A 114 45.90 -8.29 -1.37
C ARG A 114 46.62 -7.61 -2.54
N LEU A 115 46.50 -6.29 -2.69
CA LEU A 115 47.20 -5.51 -3.73
C LEU A 115 48.57 -4.98 -3.26
N VAL A 116 48.81 -4.98 -1.95
CA VAL A 116 50.03 -4.44 -1.32
C VAL A 116 50.99 -5.57 -0.87
N ALA A 117 50.56 -6.83 -0.97
CA ALA A 117 51.37 -8.04 -0.76
C ALA A 117 51.77 -8.65 -2.10
#